data_AF-A0A0Q7EJ10-F1
#
_entry.id   AF-A0A0Q7EJ10-F1
#
_cell.length_a   1.000
_cell.length_b   1.000
_cell.length_c   1.000
_cell.angle_alpha   90.00
_cell.angle_beta   90.00
_cell.angle_gamma   90.00
#
_symmetry.space_group_name_H-M   'P 1'
#
loop_
_entity.id
_entity.type
_entity.pdbx_description
1 polymer ?
#
loop_
_entity_poly.entity_id
_entity_poly.type
_entity_poly.pdbx_seq_one_letter_code
_entity_poly.pdbx_strand_id
1 'polypeptide(L)' 'MIDSSTSPSVRDLDRINLRLSAPTFAAIDEARAARPGHVSRNTWLTEAVEEKLAREAARLDPATGGRRHG' A
#
# COMPACT_ATOMS: atom_id res chain seq x y z
N MET A 1 -8.90 18.78 35.26
CA MET A 1 -9.42 18.57 33.90
C MET A 1 -8.23 18.22 33.02
N ILE A 2 -8.15 16.98 32.53
CA ILE A 2 -7.08 16.54 31.64
C ILE A 2 -7.61 16.74 30.22
N ASP A 3 -7.05 17.71 29.51
CA ASP A 3 -7.30 17.92 28.09
C ASP A 3 -6.49 16.88 27.31
N SER A 4 -7.07 15.70 27.12
CA SER A 4 -6.49 14.64 26.31
C SER A 4 -6.90 14.84 24.86
N SER A 5 -6.16 15.66 24.12
CA SER A 5 -6.35 15.74 22.66
C SER A 5 -5.03 15.89 21.90
N THR A 6 -4.01 15.13 22.30
CA THR A 6 -2.86 14.88 21.42
C THR A 6 -3.21 13.75 20.47
N SER A 7 -3.91 14.08 19.39
CA SER A 7 -3.98 13.23 18.21
C SER A 7 -2.55 12.87 17.79
N PRO A 8 -2.19 11.60 17.53
CA PRO A 8 -0.87 11.25 17.04
C PRO A 8 -0.62 12.08 15.79
N SER A 9 0.28 13.05 15.91
CA SER A 9 0.59 13.99 14.86
C SER A 9 1.00 13.20 13.62
N VAL A 10 0.52 13.62 12.46
CA VAL A 10 0.76 13.14 11.08
C VAL A 10 2.26 13.19 10.67
N ARG A 11 3.18 12.84 11.58
CA ARG A 11 4.63 13.02 11.48
C ARG A 11 5.38 11.76 11.05
N ASP A 12 4.70 10.62 10.94
CA ASP A 12 5.34 9.34 10.57
C ASP A 12 5.11 8.93 9.10
N LEU A 13 4.48 9.79 8.29
CA LEU A 13 4.23 9.53 6.87
C LEU A 13 5.06 10.46 5.99
N ASP A 14 5.90 9.88 5.15
CA ASP A 14 6.66 10.61 4.14
C ASP A 14 5.76 11.05 2.98
N ARG A 15 5.89 12.32 2.57
CA ARG A 15 5.21 12.86 1.40
C ARG A 15 6.10 12.79 0.18
N ILE A 16 5.58 12.22 -0.91
CA ILE A 16 6.26 12.16 -2.21
C ILE A 16 5.46 12.87 -3.30
N ASN A 17 6.15 13.42 -4.31
CA ASN A 17 5.53 13.88 -5.55
C ASN A 17 5.74 12.83 -6.63
N LEU A 18 4.66 12.25 -7.13
CA LEU A 18 4.69 11.18 -8.12
C LEU A 18 4.32 11.71 -9.52
N ARG A 19 5.19 11.49 -10.50
CA ARG A 19 4.95 11.85 -11.91
C ARG A 19 4.69 10.57 -12.70
N LEU A 20 3.47 10.43 -13.20
CA LEU A 20 3.05 9.36 -14.10
C LEU A 20 2.45 9.95 -15.36
N SER A 21 2.38 9.14 -16.41
CA SER A 21 1.66 9.52 -17.61
C SER A 21 0.14 9.59 -17.32
N ALA A 22 -0.57 10.42 -18.08
CA ALA A 22 -2.04 10.49 -18.02
C ALA A 22 -2.73 9.12 -18.18
N PRO A 23 -2.33 8.23 -19.12
CA PRO A 23 -2.98 6.92 -19.22
C PRO A 23 -2.76 6.03 -17.99
N THR A 24 -1.61 6.14 -17.31
CA THR A 24 -1.40 5.41 -16.05
C THR A 24 -2.32 5.92 -14.94
N PHE A 25 -2.53 7.23 -14.82
CA PHE A 25 -3.49 7.78 -13.85
C PHE A 25 -4.92 7.33 -14.14
N ALA A 26 -5.31 7.27 -15.41
CA ALA A 26 -6.63 6.76 -15.80
C ALA A 26 -6.83 5.30 -15.41
N ALA A 27 -5.83 4.44 -15.66
CA ALA A 27 -5.87 3.04 -15.26
C ALA A 27 -5.96 2.85 -13.74
N ILE A 28 -5.26 3.69 -12.96
CA ILE A 28 -5.37 3.70 -11.50
C ILE A 28 -6.78 4.09 -11.06
N ASP A 29 -7.35 5.15 -11.65
CA ASP A 29 -8.68 5.64 -11.30
C ASP A 29 -9.77 4.61 -11.63
N GLU A 30 -9.64 3.88 -12.74
CA GLU A 30 -10.53 2.78 -13.14
C GLU A 30 -10.41 1.57 -12.19
N ALA A 31 -9.18 1.10 -11.92
CA ALA A 31 -8.95 -0.02 -11.02
C ALA A 31 -9.44 0.28 -9.59
N ARG A 32 -9.33 1.54 -9.15
CA ARG A 32 -9.89 2.00 -7.88
C ARG A 32 -11.43 1.97 -7.89
N ALA A 33 -12.06 2.41 -8.98
CA ALA A 33 -13.52 2.46 -9.09
C ALA A 33 -14.15 1.05 -9.10
N ALA A 34 -13.42 0.03 -9.53
CA ALA A 34 -13.87 -1.36 -9.49
C ALA A 34 -13.97 -1.94 -8.06
N ARG A 35 -13.35 -1.31 -7.06
CA ARG A 35 -13.41 -1.78 -5.67
C ARG A 35 -14.70 -1.30 -4.97
N PRO A 36 -15.37 -2.17 -4.19
CA PRO A 36 -16.45 -1.76 -3.31
C PRO A 36 -15.94 -0.80 -2.23
N GLY A 37 -16.58 0.36 -2.12
CA GLY A 37 -16.21 1.41 -1.17
C GLY A 37 -15.38 2.53 -1.82
N HIS A 38 -15.62 3.77 -1.39
CA HIS A 38 -14.90 4.93 -1.90
C HIS A 38 -13.51 5.04 -1.27
N VAL A 39 -12.53 4.39 -1.89
CA VAL A 39 -11.11 4.49 -1.50
C VAL A 39 -10.49 5.70 -2.19
N SER A 40 -9.60 6.44 -1.51
CA SER A 40 -8.85 7.54 -2.12
C SER A 40 -7.73 7.02 -3.02
N ARG A 41 -7.18 7.86 -3.93
CA ARG A 41 -5.99 7.47 -4.72
C ARG A 41 -4.81 7.10 -3.84
N ASN A 42 -4.54 7.90 -2.81
CA ASN A 42 -3.40 7.66 -1.94
C ASN A 42 -3.55 6.34 -1.21
N THR A 43 -4.73 6.06 -0.66
CA THR A 43 -5.02 4.79 -0.01
C THR A 43 -4.85 3.62 -0.97
N TRP A 44 -5.42 3.71 -2.18
CA TRP A 44 -5.27 2.66 -3.19
C TRP A 44 -3.81 2.42 -3.58
N LEU A 45 -3.03 3.49 -3.77
CA LEU A 45 -1.61 3.41 -4.11
C LEU A 45 -0.78 2.81 -2.97
N THR A 46 -1.03 3.22 -1.73
CA THR A 46 -0.36 2.67 -0.54
C THR A 46 -0.60 1.17 -0.45
N GLU A 47 -1.87 0.73 -0.52
CA GLU A 47 -2.22 -0.69 -0.46
C GLU A 47 -1.60 -1.49 -1.61
N ALA A 48 -1.60 -0.95 -2.84
CA ALA A 48 -0.99 -1.61 -4.00
C ALA A 48 0.53 -1.77 -3.86
N VAL A 49 1.22 -0.76 -3.29
CA VAL A 49 2.66 -0.82 -3.01
C VAL A 49 2.94 -1.84 -1.91
N GLU A 50 2.17 -1.83 -0.82
CA GLU A 50 2.30 -2.81 0.27
C GLU A 50 2.10 -4.24 -0.23
N GLU A 51 1.05 -4.49 -1.02
CA GLU A 51 0.78 -5.80 -1.61
C GLU A 51 1.95 -6.26 -2.50
N LYS A 52 2.49 -5.35 -3.33
CA LYS A 52 3.60 -5.65 -4.22
C LYS A 52 4.86 -6.01 -3.42
N LEU A 53 5.20 -5.23 -2.40
CA LEU A 53 6.36 -5.47 -1.55
C LEU A 53 6.23 -6.78 -0.77
N ALA A 54 5.06 -7.06 -0.20
CA ALA A 54 4.79 -8.34 0.49
C ALA A 54 4.92 -9.54 -0.46
N ARG A 55 4.41 -9.43 -1.68
CA ARG A 55 4.51 -10.47 -2.71
C ARG A 55 5.96 -10.73 -3.14
N GLU A 56 6.75 -9.67 -3.34
CA GLU A 56 8.17 -9.82 -3.68
C GLU A 56 8.98 -10.38 -2.50
N ALA A 57 8.69 -9.95 -1.27
CA ALA A 57 9.32 -10.52 -0.07
C ALA A 57 9.04 -12.02 0.04
N ALA A 58 7.79 -12.46 -0.15
CA ALA A 58 7.42 -13.87 -0.16
C ALA A 58 8.08 -14.65 -1.30
N ARG A 59 8.35 -14.01 -2.45
CA ARG A 59 9.05 -14.64 -3.58
C ARG A 59 10.55 -14.79 -3.32
N LEU A 60 11.16 -13.82 -2.65
CA LEU A 60 12.58 -13.78 -2.33
C LEU A 60 12.95 -14.64 -1.12
N ASP A 61 11.97 -15.21 -0.41
CA ASP A 61 12.18 -16.16 0.67
C ASP A 61 11.97 -17.62 0.21
N PRO A 62 12.98 -18.27 -0.41
CA PRO A 62 12.90 -19.68 -0.74
C PRO A 62 13.00 -20.61 0.48
N ALA A 63 13.17 -20.10 1.71
CA ALA A 63 13.52 -20.91 2.88
C ALA A 63 12.37 -21.76 3.45
N THR A 64 11.14 -21.60 2.97
CA THR A 64 10.00 -22.43 3.42
C THR A 64 9.77 -23.67 2.54
N GLY A 65 10.58 -23.88 1.50
CA GLY A 65 10.34 -24.89 0.47
C GLY A 65 11.12 -26.20 0.55
N GLY A 66 11.84 -26.51 1.63
CA GLY A 66 12.73 -27.68 1.56
C GLY A 66 13.23 -28.28 2.86
N ARG A 67 12.37 -28.67 3.80
CA ARG A 67 12.73 -29.65 4.85
C ARG A 67 11.54 -30.47 5.37
N ARG A 68 10.93 -31.28 4.51
CA ARG A 68 10.10 -32.46 4.86
C ARG A 68 10.26 -33.42 3.68
N HIS A 69 10.74 -34.65 3.76
CA HIS A 69 10.60 -35.70 4.76
C HIS A 69 11.74 -36.71 4.53
N GLY A 70 12.25 -37.33 5.59
CA GLY A 70 13.18 -38.46 5.51
C GLY A 70 12.49 -39.77 5.17
#